data_AF-A0A1Y6K4A9-F1
#
_entry.id   AF-A0A1Y6K4A9-F1
#
_cell.length_a   1.000
_cell.length_b   1.000
_cell.length_c   1.000
_cell.angle_alpha   90.00
_cell.angle_beta   90.00
_cell.angle_gamma   90.00
#
_symmetry.space_group_name_H-M   'P 1'
#
loop_
_entity.id
_entity.type
_entity.pdbx_description
1 polymer ?
#
loop_
_entity_poly.entity_id
_entity_poly.type
_entity_poly.pdbx_seq_one_letter_code
_entity_poly.pdbx_strand_id
1 'polypeptide(L)'
;MTYNPDGNSLFIMGHNRMPYGDLPDGNQVAEISIPEPVISKNIEDLNTAEFIQDFKNVLKKQFSEYDEIPKAGMQYLNRPETGAKIHVAFGEHLQSEQIPTHGWFSPTLSKPDFQGTWFIGNQDLYSVNDYMFEIPATWADAYADGRPLGTGRMRDGGQGGMGPTLFAYCPWNEDGSPHPAGTRLEEITLLLYENAYNTEEFIRSLDGYQHPDEWGGGAWLTTSGDKAAVLFAGTKSNGEKYWYGYIHPDGPNLVCVDAEATDFPTCRMANGSLCPQDDFSGCCDAAAGECVSSRGWWTTQFDAEFILYDPADLAMVATGQLEAWQPQPYAVVDIDERLYLNPPEWDLVDVGWGVQRRNRIGDVAFDRQNGLLYVLELYADGAKPVVHVWRIR
;
A
#
# COMPACT_ATOMS: atom_id res chain seq x y z
N MET A 1 -1.15 -7.93 -4.81
CA MET A 1 -0.75 -8.65 -6.04
C MET A 1 0.68 -9.13 -5.86
N THR A 2 1.03 -10.32 -6.31
CA THR A 2 2.42 -10.79 -6.28
C THR A 2 2.75 -11.67 -7.48
N TYR A 3 4.01 -11.66 -7.92
CA TYR A 3 4.48 -12.41 -9.08
C TYR A 3 4.95 -13.81 -8.69
N ASN A 4 4.46 -14.81 -9.40
CA ASN A 4 4.85 -16.20 -9.26
C ASN A 4 5.84 -16.57 -10.39
N PRO A 5 7.16 -16.62 -10.10
CA PRO A 5 8.16 -17.01 -11.09
C PRO A 5 8.07 -18.48 -11.52
N ASP A 6 7.49 -19.36 -10.70
CA ASP A 6 7.40 -20.79 -11.03
C ASP A 6 6.28 -21.08 -12.06
N GLY A 7 5.28 -20.21 -12.12
CA GLY A 7 4.13 -20.31 -13.03
C GLY A 7 4.07 -19.25 -14.13
N ASN A 8 4.93 -18.20 -14.06
CA ASN A 8 4.80 -16.97 -14.85
C ASN A 8 3.37 -16.41 -14.80
N SER A 9 2.89 -16.19 -13.57
CA SER A 9 1.52 -15.79 -13.25
C SER A 9 1.52 -14.71 -12.17
N LEU A 10 0.35 -14.10 -11.93
CA LEU A 10 0.14 -13.17 -10.83
C LEU A 10 -0.89 -13.76 -9.87
N PHE A 11 -0.62 -13.69 -8.57
CA PHE A 11 -1.65 -13.83 -7.55
C PHE A 11 -2.25 -12.46 -7.25
N ILE A 12 -3.58 -12.37 -7.30
CA ILE A 12 -4.33 -11.15 -7.00
C ILE A 12 -5.28 -11.41 -5.83
N MET A 13 -5.56 -10.36 -5.08
CA MET A 13 -6.55 -10.38 -4.01
C MET A 13 -7.77 -9.58 -4.46
N GLY A 14 -8.95 -9.99 -4.01
CA GLY A 14 -10.22 -9.30 -4.25
C GLY A 14 -10.25 -7.89 -3.66
N HIS A 15 -11.35 -7.19 -3.92
CA HIS A 15 -11.47 -5.75 -3.67
C HIS A 15 -11.28 -5.36 -2.19
N ASN A 16 -10.58 -4.25 -1.95
CA ASN A 16 -10.20 -3.74 -0.63
C ASN A 16 -11.17 -2.71 -0.04
N ARG A 17 -12.28 -2.40 -0.73
CA ARG A 17 -13.38 -1.58 -0.21
C ARG A 17 -14.67 -2.39 -0.25
N MET A 18 -14.87 -3.19 0.79
CA MET A 18 -16.19 -3.74 1.12
C MET A 18 -16.72 -2.98 2.34
N PRO A 19 -18.02 -2.68 2.40
CA PRO A 19 -18.63 -2.09 3.58
C PRO A 19 -18.36 -2.90 4.85
N TYR A 20 -18.45 -2.23 5.99
CA TYR A 20 -18.37 -2.87 7.31
C TYR A 20 -19.26 -4.12 7.38
N GLY A 21 -18.67 -5.24 7.79
CA GLY A 21 -19.38 -6.51 7.98
C GLY A 21 -19.62 -7.35 6.73
N ASP A 22 -19.18 -6.90 5.54
CA ASP A 22 -19.28 -7.66 4.29
C ASP A 22 -18.04 -8.57 4.05
N LEU A 23 -16.96 -8.39 4.82
CA LEU A 23 -15.75 -9.25 4.80
C LEU A 23 -15.36 -9.84 6.18
N PRO A 24 -16.27 -10.42 6.99
CA PRO A 24 -15.95 -10.89 8.35
C PRO A 24 -15.04 -12.13 8.40
N ASP A 25 -14.55 -12.61 7.25
CA ASP A 25 -13.83 -13.88 7.08
C ASP A 25 -12.57 -13.70 6.19
N GLY A 26 -12.00 -12.49 6.10
CA GLY A 26 -10.85 -12.18 5.23
C GLY A 26 -11.23 -12.02 3.74
N ASN A 27 -10.22 -11.91 2.87
CA ASN A 27 -10.41 -11.62 1.44
C ASN A 27 -10.15 -12.86 0.54
N GLN A 28 -10.62 -12.79 -0.71
CA GLN A 28 -10.45 -13.85 -1.70
C GLN A 28 -9.16 -13.66 -2.50
N VAL A 29 -8.49 -14.75 -2.83
CA VAL A 29 -7.28 -14.77 -3.65
C VAL A 29 -7.54 -15.58 -4.92
N ALA A 30 -7.02 -15.12 -6.05
CA ALA A 30 -7.03 -15.82 -7.33
C ALA A 30 -5.63 -15.83 -7.95
N GLU A 31 -5.37 -16.80 -8.83
CA GLU A 31 -4.19 -16.81 -9.69
C GLU A 31 -4.62 -16.52 -11.13
N ILE A 32 -3.95 -15.58 -11.78
CA ILE A 32 -4.27 -15.14 -13.14
C ILE A 32 -3.06 -15.28 -14.06
N SER A 33 -3.32 -15.50 -15.35
CA SER A 33 -2.31 -15.47 -16.40
C SER A 33 -1.79 -14.04 -16.64
N ILE A 34 -0.63 -13.93 -17.29
CA ILE A 34 -0.06 -12.66 -17.73
C ILE A 34 -0.17 -12.62 -19.26
N PRO A 35 -1.18 -11.93 -19.83
CA PRO A 35 -1.29 -11.78 -21.28
C PRO A 35 -0.19 -10.84 -21.82
N GLU A 36 0.03 -10.86 -23.13
CA GLU A 36 0.95 -9.93 -23.78
C GLU A 36 0.50 -8.47 -23.54
N PRO A 37 1.36 -7.59 -22.99
CA PRO A 37 0.99 -6.20 -22.77
C PRO A 37 0.72 -5.46 -24.08
N VAL A 38 -0.35 -4.66 -24.12
CA VAL A 38 -0.72 -3.83 -25.27
C VAL A 38 -0.53 -2.36 -24.91
N ILE A 39 0.11 -1.59 -25.80
CA ILE A 39 0.19 -0.14 -25.67
C ILE A 39 -1.06 0.45 -26.35
N SER A 40 -2.07 0.80 -25.55
CA SER A 40 -3.24 1.53 -26.02
C SER A 40 -3.66 2.62 -25.03
N LYS A 41 -4.48 3.56 -25.52
CA LYS A 41 -5.23 4.53 -24.71
C LYS A 41 -6.72 4.16 -24.61
N ASN A 42 -7.15 3.10 -25.28
CA ASN A 42 -8.52 2.58 -25.16
C ASN A 42 -8.49 1.27 -24.37
N ILE A 43 -9.31 1.17 -23.34
CA ILE A 43 -9.42 0.00 -22.47
C ILE A 43 -9.85 -1.24 -23.26
N GLU A 44 -10.75 -1.07 -24.25
CA GLU A 44 -11.28 -2.16 -25.08
C GLU A 44 -10.22 -2.84 -25.96
N ASP A 45 -9.04 -2.22 -26.14
CA ASP A 45 -7.92 -2.81 -26.89
C ASP A 45 -7.03 -3.70 -26.01
N LEU A 46 -7.24 -3.70 -24.68
CA LEU A 46 -6.39 -4.41 -23.74
C LEU A 46 -6.70 -5.90 -23.70
N ASN A 47 -5.65 -6.71 -23.56
CA ASN A 47 -5.80 -8.13 -23.30
C ASN A 47 -6.26 -8.36 -21.85
N THR A 48 -7.19 -9.30 -21.67
CA THR A 48 -7.70 -9.69 -20.35
C THR A 48 -6.97 -10.93 -19.84
N ALA A 49 -6.54 -10.91 -18.58
CA ALA A 49 -5.96 -12.07 -17.92
C ALA A 49 -7.03 -13.15 -17.66
N GLU A 50 -6.65 -14.42 -17.75
CA GLU A 50 -7.52 -15.57 -17.49
C GLU A 50 -7.23 -16.14 -16.10
N PHE A 51 -8.25 -16.69 -15.42
CA PHE A 51 -8.05 -17.41 -14.17
C PHE A 51 -7.32 -18.73 -14.40
N ILE A 52 -6.17 -18.88 -13.75
CA ILE A 52 -5.47 -20.16 -13.58
C ILE A 52 -6.07 -20.90 -12.37
N GLN A 53 -6.34 -20.14 -11.30
CA GLN A 53 -7.10 -20.59 -10.14
C GLN A 53 -8.15 -19.53 -9.81
N ASP A 54 -9.43 -19.91 -9.83
CA ASP A 54 -10.54 -19.01 -9.44
C ASP A 54 -10.41 -18.54 -7.99
N PHE A 55 -11.09 -17.43 -7.67
CA PHE A 55 -11.16 -16.89 -6.31
C PHE A 55 -11.48 -17.94 -5.25
N LYS A 56 -10.62 -18.00 -4.22
CA LYS A 56 -10.80 -18.78 -2.99
C LYS A 56 -10.63 -17.89 -1.78
N ASN A 57 -11.52 -18.02 -0.80
CA ASN A 57 -11.31 -17.43 0.52
C ASN A 57 -10.32 -18.31 1.30
N VAL A 58 -9.02 -18.10 1.04
CA VAL A 58 -7.92 -18.81 1.70
C VAL A 58 -7.66 -18.31 3.13
N LEU A 59 -8.16 -17.12 3.46
CA LEU A 59 -8.00 -16.45 4.76
C LEU A 59 -9.18 -16.70 5.71
N LYS A 60 -10.10 -17.58 5.33
CA LYS A 60 -11.34 -17.85 6.06
C LYS A 60 -11.07 -18.12 7.54
N LYS A 61 -11.67 -17.30 8.40
CA LYS A 61 -11.56 -17.34 9.88
C LYS A 61 -10.17 -17.04 10.46
N GLN A 62 -9.20 -16.58 9.67
CA GLN A 62 -7.87 -16.25 10.19
C GLN A 62 -7.76 -14.82 10.73
N PHE A 63 -8.60 -13.93 10.19
CA PHE A 63 -8.57 -12.49 10.38
C PHE A 63 -9.99 -11.94 10.60
N SER A 64 -10.82 -12.71 11.31
CA SER A 64 -12.26 -12.45 11.45
C SER A 64 -12.61 -11.19 12.24
N GLU A 65 -11.63 -10.67 12.97
CA GLU A 65 -11.72 -9.46 13.77
C GLU A 65 -11.59 -8.19 12.92
N TYR A 66 -11.04 -8.29 11.71
CA TYR A 66 -10.99 -7.18 10.77
C TYR A 66 -12.22 -7.23 9.85
N ASP A 67 -13.05 -6.20 9.90
CA ASP A 67 -14.33 -6.17 9.18
C ASP A 67 -14.59 -4.85 8.44
N GLU A 68 -13.66 -3.88 8.47
CA GLU A 68 -13.78 -2.57 7.83
C GLU A 68 -12.62 -2.22 6.88
N ILE A 69 -12.88 -2.10 5.56
CA ILE A 69 -11.93 -1.57 4.56
C ILE A 69 -10.53 -2.22 4.71
N PRO A 70 -10.38 -3.50 4.30
CA PRO A 70 -9.16 -4.24 4.55
C PRO A 70 -7.95 -3.62 3.87
N LYS A 71 -6.81 -3.70 4.56
CA LYS A 71 -5.47 -3.39 4.06
C LYS A 71 -4.70 -4.69 3.95
N ALA A 72 -4.11 -4.94 2.78
CA ALA A 72 -3.52 -6.24 2.53
C ALA A 72 -2.42 -6.21 1.47
N GLY A 73 -1.30 -6.87 1.80
CA GLY A 73 -0.18 -7.12 0.90
C GLY A 73 0.07 -8.61 0.74
N MET A 74 0.57 -9.03 -0.43
CA MET A 74 0.98 -10.42 -0.65
C MET A 74 2.38 -10.49 -1.25
N GLN A 75 3.16 -11.50 -0.86
CA GLN A 75 4.44 -11.82 -1.51
C GLN A 75 4.60 -13.32 -1.71
N TYR A 76 4.77 -13.75 -2.96
CA TYR A 76 5.16 -15.11 -3.30
C TYR A 76 6.65 -15.32 -3.01
N LEU A 77 7.00 -16.42 -2.37
CA LEU A 77 8.39 -16.80 -2.16
C LEU A 77 8.53 -18.31 -2.24
N ASN A 78 9.49 -18.80 -3.03
CA ASN A 78 9.85 -20.20 -3.09
C ASN A 78 11.28 -20.38 -2.59
N ARG A 79 11.40 -20.91 -1.37
CA ARG A 79 12.65 -21.01 -0.62
C ARG A 79 13.04 -22.48 -0.40
N PRO A 80 14.35 -22.81 -0.35
CA PRO A 80 14.78 -24.16 0.06
C PRO A 80 14.20 -24.60 1.41
N GLU A 81 14.05 -23.66 2.35
CA GLU A 81 13.59 -23.89 3.72
C GLU A 81 12.10 -24.26 3.78
N THR A 82 11.24 -23.51 3.07
CA THR A 82 9.77 -23.59 3.21
C THR A 82 9.06 -24.12 1.96
N GLY A 83 9.76 -24.24 0.83
CA GLY A 83 9.18 -24.39 -0.49
C GLY A 83 8.38 -23.16 -0.91
N ALA A 84 7.48 -23.34 -1.88
CA ALA A 84 6.61 -22.27 -2.36
C ALA A 84 5.55 -21.89 -1.31
N LYS A 85 5.45 -20.58 -1.02
CA LYS A 85 4.47 -19.95 -0.12
C LYS A 85 4.03 -18.60 -0.69
N ILE A 86 2.82 -18.20 -0.34
CA ILE A 86 2.35 -16.82 -0.46
C ILE A 86 2.24 -16.29 0.96
N HIS A 87 3.05 -15.28 1.26
CA HIS A 87 3.00 -14.53 2.50
C HIS A 87 1.94 -13.45 2.37
N VAL A 88 1.26 -13.15 3.47
CA VAL A 88 0.18 -12.17 3.51
C VAL A 88 0.33 -11.27 4.73
N ALA A 89 0.08 -9.98 4.54
CA ALA A 89 -0.25 -9.05 5.59
C ALA A 89 -1.74 -8.66 5.43
N PHE A 90 -2.46 -8.55 6.53
CA PHE A 90 -3.89 -8.26 6.55
C PHE A 90 -4.24 -7.42 7.77
N GLY A 91 -4.96 -6.33 7.57
CA GLY A 91 -5.50 -5.46 8.61
C GLY A 91 -6.65 -4.64 8.08
N GLU A 92 -6.94 -3.51 8.74
CA GLU A 92 -8.11 -2.69 8.44
C GLU A 92 -7.81 -1.19 8.48
N HIS A 93 -8.74 -0.37 7.98
CA HIS A 93 -8.51 1.07 7.92
C HIS A 93 -8.45 1.73 9.30
N LEU A 94 -9.30 1.32 10.24
CA LEU A 94 -9.33 1.78 11.62
C LEU A 94 -8.98 0.64 12.56
N GLN A 95 -7.72 0.55 12.94
CA GLN A 95 -7.17 -0.56 13.70
C GLN A 95 -6.81 -0.11 15.12
N SER A 96 -7.71 -0.35 16.07
CA SER A 96 -7.52 0.06 17.47
C SER A 96 -7.07 -1.08 18.40
N GLU A 97 -7.35 -2.32 18.01
CA GLU A 97 -6.98 -3.52 18.78
C GLU A 97 -5.68 -4.16 18.27
N GLN A 98 -4.90 -4.69 19.20
CA GLN A 98 -3.63 -5.35 18.92
C GLN A 98 -3.85 -6.81 18.49
N ILE A 99 -4.18 -7.00 17.22
CA ILE A 99 -4.48 -8.29 16.60
C ILE A 99 -3.37 -8.67 15.62
N PRO A 100 -2.99 -9.96 15.51
CA PRO A 100 -2.02 -10.41 14.51
C PRO A 100 -2.42 -10.01 13.08
N THR A 101 -1.44 -9.73 12.22
CA THR A 101 -1.67 -9.22 10.86
C THR A 101 -1.00 -10.06 9.78
N HIS A 102 -0.06 -10.94 10.13
CA HIS A 102 0.76 -11.67 9.14
C HIS A 102 0.48 -13.16 9.14
N GLY A 103 0.65 -13.79 7.98
CA GLY A 103 0.53 -15.24 7.81
C GLY A 103 1.18 -15.70 6.51
N TRP A 104 1.07 -16.99 6.21
CA TRP A 104 1.32 -17.51 4.87
C TRP A 104 0.38 -18.64 4.52
N PHE A 105 0.33 -18.99 3.24
CA PHE A 105 -0.40 -20.14 2.73
C PHE A 105 0.29 -20.74 1.49
N SER A 106 -0.10 -21.96 1.13
CA SER A 106 0.30 -22.66 -0.08
C SER A 106 -0.26 -21.96 -1.33
N PRO A 107 0.53 -21.83 -2.42
CA PRO A 107 0.05 -21.30 -3.69
C PRO A 107 -1.07 -22.12 -4.34
N THR A 108 -1.30 -23.36 -3.90
CA THR A 108 -2.46 -24.15 -4.32
C THR A 108 -3.70 -23.70 -3.53
N LEU A 109 -4.47 -22.77 -4.07
CA LEU A 109 -5.56 -22.07 -3.37
C LEU A 109 -6.69 -22.99 -2.90
N SER A 110 -6.86 -24.15 -3.53
CA SER A 110 -7.81 -25.19 -3.10
C SER A 110 -7.36 -25.97 -1.86
N LYS A 111 -6.08 -25.87 -1.48
CA LYS A 111 -5.46 -26.51 -0.31
C LYS A 111 -4.47 -25.52 0.33
N PRO A 112 -4.98 -24.41 0.90
CA PRO A 112 -4.13 -23.29 1.29
C PRO A 112 -3.19 -23.61 2.45
N ASP A 113 -3.50 -24.58 3.33
CA ASP A 113 -2.61 -24.95 4.46
C ASP A 113 -2.04 -23.72 5.21
N PHE A 114 -2.96 -22.83 5.60
CA PHE A 114 -2.60 -21.55 6.20
C PHE A 114 -1.83 -21.72 7.51
N GLN A 115 -0.78 -20.93 7.70
CA GLN A 115 0.00 -20.85 8.93
C GLN A 115 0.12 -19.40 9.39
N GLY A 116 0.29 -19.22 10.70
CA GLY A 116 0.12 -17.94 11.38
C GLY A 116 -1.02 -18.03 12.40
N THR A 117 -1.61 -16.92 12.83
CA THR A 117 -1.31 -15.51 12.50
C THR A 117 -0.21 -14.93 13.41
N TRP A 118 0.58 -13.97 12.92
CA TRP A 118 1.73 -13.40 13.64
C TRP A 118 1.68 -11.87 13.71
N PHE A 119 2.46 -11.30 14.64
CA PHE A 119 2.77 -9.87 14.71
C PHE A 119 4.18 -9.61 14.16
N ILE A 120 4.43 -8.37 13.72
CA ILE A 120 5.78 -7.86 13.42
C ILE A 120 6.27 -7.07 14.62
N GLY A 121 7.19 -7.67 15.38
CA GLY A 121 7.77 -7.08 16.58
C GLY A 121 6.74 -6.46 17.53
N ASN A 122 7.04 -5.24 17.96
CA ASN A 122 6.14 -4.38 18.75
C ASN A 122 5.71 -3.13 17.97
N GLN A 123 5.65 -3.23 16.63
CA GLN A 123 5.35 -2.10 15.76
C GLN A 123 3.87 -1.69 15.85
N ASP A 124 3.61 -0.42 15.53
CA ASP A 124 2.24 0.08 15.34
C ASP A 124 1.60 -0.67 14.15
N LEU A 125 0.34 -1.09 14.32
CA LEU A 125 -0.34 -1.88 13.30
C LEU A 125 -0.67 -1.05 12.05
N TYR A 126 -0.77 0.28 12.19
CA TYR A 126 -0.84 1.18 11.05
C TYR A 126 0.46 1.26 10.23
N SER A 127 1.54 0.63 10.68
CA SER A 127 2.84 0.67 10.01
C SER A 127 3.20 -0.63 9.27
N VAL A 128 2.42 -1.71 9.34
CA VAL A 128 2.95 -3.05 8.96
C VAL A 128 2.17 -3.83 7.91
N ASN A 129 0.95 -3.45 7.54
CA ASN A 129 -0.02 -4.38 6.91
C ASN A 129 -0.72 -3.89 5.62
N ASP A 130 -0.02 -3.24 4.70
CA ASP A 130 -0.59 -2.82 3.40
C ASP A 130 0.17 -3.35 2.18
N TYR A 131 1.49 -3.51 2.29
CA TYR A 131 2.32 -4.06 1.21
C TYR A 131 3.41 -4.98 1.75
N MET A 132 3.91 -5.86 0.88
CA MET A 132 5.00 -6.79 1.18
C MET A 132 5.80 -7.08 -0.08
N PHE A 133 7.12 -7.24 0.07
CA PHE A 133 7.99 -7.62 -1.05
C PHE A 133 9.23 -8.38 -0.60
N GLU A 134 9.80 -9.15 -1.53
CA GLU A 134 11.08 -9.85 -1.31
C GLU A 134 12.24 -8.84 -1.25
N ILE A 135 13.11 -9.02 -0.25
CA ILE A 135 14.42 -8.38 -0.13
C ILE A 135 15.46 -9.32 -0.76
N PRO A 136 16.32 -8.84 -1.68
CA PRO A 136 17.35 -9.68 -2.30
C PRO A 136 18.24 -10.37 -1.26
N ALA A 137 18.41 -11.69 -1.40
CA ALA A 137 19.14 -12.51 -0.42
C ALA A 137 20.53 -11.96 -0.08
N THR A 138 21.30 -11.51 -1.10
CA THR A 138 22.64 -10.94 -0.88
C THR A 138 22.63 -9.69 -0.01
N TRP A 139 21.57 -8.88 -0.10
CA TRP A 139 21.41 -7.69 0.73
C TRP A 139 20.91 -8.08 2.13
N ALA A 140 19.90 -8.96 2.19
CA ALA A 140 19.34 -9.45 3.45
C ALA A 140 20.40 -10.13 4.33
N ASP A 141 21.23 -11.00 3.76
CA ASP A 141 22.32 -11.70 4.47
C ASP A 141 23.37 -10.72 5.00
N ALA A 142 23.63 -9.62 4.27
CA ALA A 142 24.65 -8.66 4.63
C ALA A 142 24.20 -7.66 5.71
N TYR A 143 22.92 -7.29 5.72
CA TYR A 143 22.43 -6.15 6.50
C TYR A 143 21.19 -6.42 7.35
N ALA A 144 20.43 -7.49 7.10
CA ALA A 144 19.18 -7.78 7.79
C ALA A 144 19.14 -9.16 8.47
N ASP A 145 20.31 -9.71 8.82
CA ASP A 145 20.50 -11.07 9.34
C ASP A 145 19.73 -12.14 8.53
N GLY A 146 19.73 -12.02 7.21
CA GLY A 146 19.08 -12.98 6.30
C GLY A 146 17.55 -12.89 6.25
N ARG A 147 16.92 -11.86 6.85
CA ARG A 147 15.47 -11.64 6.79
C ARG A 147 15.02 -11.28 5.37
N PRO A 148 14.28 -12.15 4.65
CA PRO A 148 14.10 -12.03 3.21
C PRO A 148 12.83 -11.29 2.80
N LEU A 149 11.95 -10.93 3.75
CA LEU A 149 10.69 -10.24 3.47
C LEU A 149 10.68 -8.86 4.10
N GLY A 150 10.27 -7.87 3.32
CA GLY A 150 9.92 -6.54 3.78
C GLY A 150 8.40 -6.37 3.86
N THR A 151 7.89 -5.76 4.91
CA THR A 151 6.46 -5.40 5.07
C THR A 151 6.32 -3.97 5.57
N GLY A 152 5.20 -3.32 5.25
CA GLY A 152 4.93 -1.98 5.74
C GLY A 152 3.53 -1.49 5.41
N ARG A 153 3.24 -0.24 5.76
CA ARG A 153 2.01 0.49 5.45
C ARG A 153 2.25 1.99 5.60
N MET A 154 1.63 2.77 4.72
CA MET A 154 1.38 4.18 4.97
C MET A 154 -0.11 4.43 4.94
N ARG A 155 -0.64 4.94 6.06
CA ARG A 155 -2.03 5.38 6.14
C ARG A 155 -2.09 6.90 5.94
N ASP A 156 -3.10 7.35 5.21
CA ASP A 156 -3.50 8.75 5.18
C ASP A 156 -3.69 9.29 6.61
N GLY A 157 -3.42 10.58 6.82
CA GLY A 157 -3.38 11.19 8.14
C GLY A 157 -2.07 10.95 8.91
N GLY A 158 -1.17 10.08 8.44
CA GLY A 158 0.16 9.88 9.04
C GLY A 158 0.17 9.01 10.30
N GLN A 159 -0.93 8.30 10.55
CA GLN A 159 -1.02 7.30 11.61
C GLN A 159 -0.12 6.12 11.25
N GLY A 160 0.77 5.73 12.16
CA GLY A 160 1.80 4.71 11.90
C GLY A 160 3.03 5.21 11.13
N GLY A 161 3.01 6.45 10.61
CA GLY A 161 4.16 7.08 9.97
C GLY A 161 3.76 8.14 8.92
N MET A 162 4.38 9.32 8.99
CA MET A 162 4.25 10.40 8.01
C MET A 162 5.11 10.13 6.76
N GLY A 163 4.97 8.94 6.19
CA GLY A 163 5.71 8.41 5.03
C GLY A 163 5.63 6.87 4.98
N PRO A 164 6.13 6.22 3.90
CA PRO A 164 6.15 4.76 3.82
C PRO A 164 7.04 4.18 4.92
N THR A 165 6.67 3.01 5.43
CA THR A 165 7.43 2.25 6.42
C THR A 165 7.97 0.96 5.81
N LEU A 166 9.02 0.40 6.41
CA LEU A 166 9.59 -0.88 5.99
C LEU A 166 10.27 -1.61 7.15
N PHE A 167 9.85 -2.85 7.36
CA PHE A 167 10.43 -3.77 8.34
C PHE A 167 10.84 -5.07 7.66
N ALA A 168 12.10 -5.47 7.80
CA ALA A 168 12.59 -6.76 7.34
C ALA A 168 12.30 -7.82 8.41
N TYR A 169 11.78 -8.99 8.01
CA TYR A 169 11.46 -10.09 8.93
C TYR A 169 11.58 -11.48 8.27
N CYS A 170 11.60 -12.53 9.09
CA CYS A 170 11.57 -13.92 8.66
C CYS A 170 10.43 -14.65 9.38
N PRO A 171 9.42 -15.21 8.67
CA PRO A 171 8.29 -15.87 9.31
C PRO A 171 8.47 -17.37 9.60
N TRP A 172 9.67 -17.94 9.40
CA TRP A 172 9.97 -19.35 9.65
C TRP A 172 11.18 -19.55 10.57
N ASN A 173 11.19 -20.68 11.27
CA ASN A 173 12.37 -21.17 12.00
C ASN A 173 13.43 -21.70 11.03
N GLU A 174 14.67 -21.90 11.49
CA GLU A 174 15.79 -22.39 10.64
C GLU A 174 15.48 -23.69 9.87
N ASP A 175 14.60 -24.56 10.38
CA ASP A 175 14.17 -25.80 9.73
C ASP A 175 13.00 -25.63 8.74
N GLY A 176 12.55 -24.40 8.51
CA GLY A 176 11.43 -24.05 7.65
C GLY A 176 10.05 -24.20 8.29
N SER A 177 9.96 -24.61 9.56
CA SER A 177 8.68 -24.73 10.26
C SER A 177 8.11 -23.33 10.61
N PRO A 178 6.76 -23.18 10.63
CA PRO A 178 6.13 -21.93 11.04
C PRO A 178 6.34 -21.66 12.54
N HIS A 179 6.38 -20.37 12.91
CA HIS A 179 6.24 -19.99 14.31
C HIS A 179 4.81 -20.26 14.83
N PRO A 180 4.63 -20.47 16.14
CA PRO A 180 3.30 -20.54 16.75
C PRO A 180 2.43 -19.30 16.44
N ALA A 181 1.11 -19.48 16.39
CA ALA A 181 0.18 -18.37 16.26
C ALA A 181 0.32 -17.39 17.46
N GLY A 182 0.19 -16.10 17.19
CA GLY A 182 0.36 -15.01 18.15
C GLY A 182 1.82 -14.62 18.44
N THR A 183 2.80 -15.28 17.80
CA THR A 183 4.22 -14.89 17.93
C THR A 183 4.44 -13.47 17.40
N ARG A 184 5.23 -12.68 18.15
CA ARG A 184 5.85 -11.44 17.67
C ARG A 184 7.16 -11.81 16.99
N LEU A 185 7.16 -11.78 15.66
CA LEU A 185 8.32 -12.10 14.85
C LEU A 185 9.37 -11.00 15.01
N GLU A 186 10.63 -11.40 15.14
CA GLU A 186 11.73 -10.46 15.19
C GLU A 186 11.93 -9.77 13.83
N GLU A 187 12.17 -8.48 13.88
CA GLU A 187 12.23 -7.58 12.75
C GLU A 187 13.44 -6.65 12.82
N ILE A 188 13.82 -6.10 11.66
CA ILE A 188 14.75 -4.98 11.56
C ILE A 188 14.01 -3.83 10.88
N THR A 189 13.92 -2.70 11.58
CA THR A 189 13.39 -1.46 11.01
C THR A 189 14.35 -0.93 9.96
N LEU A 190 13.85 -0.73 8.74
CA LEU A 190 14.60 -0.14 7.62
C LEU A 190 14.12 1.27 7.29
N LEU A 191 12.83 1.54 7.48
CA LEU A 191 12.23 2.86 7.25
C LEU A 191 11.06 3.06 8.21
N LEU A 192 11.08 4.14 8.99
CA LEU A 192 10.01 4.50 9.91
C LEU A 192 10.05 6.00 10.18
N TYR A 193 9.14 6.73 9.54
CA TYR A 193 8.92 8.16 9.78
C TYR A 193 8.13 8.40 11.06
N GLU A 194 8.15 9.64 11.55
CA GLU A 194 7.44 10.02 12.76
C GLU A 194 5.92 9.83 12.63
N ASN A 195 5.28 9.42 13.72
CA ASN A 195 3.84 9.15 13.76
C ASN A 195 3.08 10.43 14.14
N ALA A 196 1.99 10.73 13.42
CA ALA A 196 1.15 11.90 13.70
C ALA A 196 0.52 11.88 15.11
N TYR A 197 0.44 10.72 15.76
CA TYR A 197 0.03 10.63 17.16
C TYR A 197 1.07 11.13 18.17
N ASN A 198 2.34 11.23 17.76
CA ASN A 198 3.41 11.71 18.62
C ASN A 198 3.59 13.24 18.49
N THR A 199 3.19 13.83 17.36
CA THR A 199 3.41 15.25 17.06
C THR A 199 2.46 15.75 15.97
N GLU A 200 1.97 16.99 16.13
CA GLU A 200 1.24 17.70 15.07
C GLU A 200 2.16 18.44 14.08
N GLU A 201 3.46 18.55 14.40
CA GLU A 201 4.48 19.13 13.52
C GLU A 201 4.99 18.08 12.53
N PHE A 202 5.19 18.48 11.28
CA PHE A 202 5.74 17.62 10.23
C PHE A 202 7.26 17.61 10.29
N ILE A 203 7.75 16.92 11.32
CA ILE A 203 9.17 16.68 11.57
C ILE A 203 9.47 15.21 11.33
N ARG A 204 10.68 14.90 10.82
CA ARG A 204 11.11 13.52 10.56
C ARG A 204 10.08 12.74 9.71
N SER A 205 9.45 13.44 8.77
CA SER A 205 8.50 12.93 7.81
C SER A 205 9.17 12.76 6.44
N LEU A 206 8.46 12.13 5.51
CA LEU A 206 8.79 12.21 4.10
C LEU A 206 8.85 13.69 3.68
N ASP A 207 9.84 14.06 2.88
CA ASP A 207 9.94 15.41 2.33
C ASP A 207 8.73 15.70 1.44
N GLY A 208 8.05 16.82 1.70
CA GLY A 208 6.81 17.17 0.99
C GLY A 208 5.60 16.33 1.42
N TYR A 209 5.67 15.64 2.56
CA TYR A 209 4.55 14.91 3.16
C TYR A 209 3.29 15.79 3.29
N GLN A 210 2.17 15.22 2.89
CA GLN A 210 0.83 15.75 3.14
C GLN A 210 -0.06 14.63 3.66
N HIS A 211 -1.00 14.94 4.56
CA HIS A 211 -1.89 13.92 5.14
C HIS A 211 -2.60 13.01 4.11
N PRO A 212 -3.03 13.47 2.93
CA PRO A 212 -3.67 12.59 1.95
C PRO A 212 -2.72 11.65 1.19
N ASP A 213 -1.42 11.68 1.43
CA ASP A 213 -0.46 10.78 0.80
C ASP A 213 -0.79 9.31 1.10
N GLU A 214 -0.78 8.45 0.08
CA GLU A 214 -1.02 7.02 0.20
C GLU A 214 0.01 6.23 -0.62
N TRP A 215 0.75 5.30 0.01
CA TRP A 215 1.62 4.35 -0.70
C TRP A 215 1.08 2.92 -0.50
N GLY A 216 0.48 2.36 -1.55
CA GLY A 216 -0.25 1.09 -1.50
C GLY A 216 0.49 -0.09 -2.12
N GLY A 217 1.74 0.09 -2.55
CA GLY A 217 2.55 -0.96 -3.13
C GLY A 217 4.04 -0.69 -2.98
N GLY A 218 4.84 -1.75 -2.97
CA GLY A 218 6.30 -1.63 -2.87
C GLY A 218 7.02 -2.77 -3.56
N ALA A 219 8.24 -2.52 -4.01
CA ALA A 219 9.09 -3.53 -4.62
C ALA A 219 10.57 -3.22 -4.45
N TRP A 220 11.38 -4.25 -4.22
CA TRP A 220 12.83 -4.14 -4.32
C TRP A 220 13.30 -4.42 -5.75
N LEU A 221 13.51 -3.34 -6.51
CA LEU A 221 13.94 -3.40 -7.89
C LEU A 221 15.42 -3.79 -7.97
N THR A 222 15.75 -4.63 -8.95
CA THR A 222 17.13 -4.92 -9.33
C THR A 222 17.25 -4.98 -10.85
N THR A 223 18.41 -4.59 -11.37
CA THR A 223 18.75 -4.71 -12.80
C THR A 223 19.80 -5.80 -12.99
N SER A 224 20.01 -6.22 -14.24
CA SER A 224 21.12 -7.12 -14.60
C SER A 224 22.50 -6.48 -14.47
N GLY A 225 22.59 -5.16 -14.29
CA GLY A 225 23.83 -4.40 -14.11
C GLY A 225 24.10 -4.00 -12.65
N ASP A 226 23.64 -4.81 -11.69
CA ASP A 226 23.82 -4.64 -10.23
C ASP A 226 23.22 -3.37 -9.61
N LYS A 227 22.45 -2.58 -10.35
CA LYS A 227 21.68 -1.47 -9.77
C LYS A 227 20.46 -1.99 -9.04
N ALA A 228 20.13 -1.38 -7.91
CA ALA A 228 18.95 -1.68 -7.12
C ALA A 228 18.30 -0.40 -6.58
N ALA A 229 17.00 -0.47 -6.31
CA ALA A 229 16.22 0.59 -5.68
C ALA A 229 15.06 -0.02 -4.90
N VAL A 230 14.68 0.57 -3.77
CA VAL A 230 13.40 0.25 -3.12
C VAL A 230 12.37 1.24 -3.62
N LEU A 231 11.35 0.74 -4.29
CA LEU A 231 10.26 1.54 -4.85
C LEU A 231 9.04 1.44 -3.95
N PHE A 232 8.40 2.57 -3.69
CA PHE A 232 7.01 2.63 -3.25
C PHE A 232 6.16 3.29 -4.33
N ALA A 233 4.98 2.75 -4.58
CA ALA A 233 4.01 3.24 -5.55
C ALA A 233 2.74 3.68 -4.83
N GLY A 234 2.21 4.83 -5.23
CA GLY A 234 1.10 5.43 -4.51
C GLY A 234 0.41 6.57 -5.22
N THR A 235 -0.60 7.10 -4.52
CA THR A 235 -1.30 8.33 -4.87
C THR A 235 -0.77 9.43 -3.95
N LYS A 236 0.05 10.33 -4.50
CA LYS A 236 0.67 11.44 -3.77
C LYS A 236 -0.25 12.65 -3.80
N SER A 237 -0.34 13.37 -2.68
CA SER A 237 -0.93 14.71 -2.64
C SER A 237 0.12 15.76 -2.95
N ASN A 238 -0.03 16.47 -4.07
CA ASN A 238 0.86 17.55 -4.51
C ASN A 238 0.15 18.91 -4.59
N GLY A 239 -1.10 18.96 -4.15
CA GLY A 239 -1.90 20.18 -4.14
C GLY A 239 -1.35 21.28 -3.22
N GLU A 240 -1.75 22.53 -3.51
CA GLU A 240 -1.43 23.72 -2.71
C GLU A 240 -2.07 23.70 -1.31
N LYS A 241 -3.23 23.04 -1.19
CA LYS A 241 -3.96 22.80 0.06
C LYS A 241 -4.42 21.36 0.14
N TYR A 242 -4.50 20.85 1.37
CA TYR A 242 -5.12 19.58 1.72
C TYR A 242 -5.89 19.68 3.02
N TRP A 243 -6.93 18.86 3.16
CA TRP A 243 -7.85 18.92 4.28
C TRP A 243 -8.52 17.58 4.58
N TYR A 244 -9.06 17.47 5.79
CA TYR A 244 -9.97 16.40 6.19
C TYR A 244 -11.40 16.90 6.09
N GLY A 245 -12.21 16.22 5.28
CA GLY A 245 -13.59 16.61 5.01
C GLY A 245 -14.09 16.03 3.69
N TYR A 246 -14.56 16.90 2.79
CA TYR A 246 -15.28 16.54 1.57
C TYR A 246 -14.69 17.25 0.35
N ILE A 247 -15.06 16.82 -0.87
CA ILE A 247 -14.82 17.63 -2.07
C ILE A 247 -15.73 18.86 -2.02
N HIS A 248 -15.18 20.02 -2.39
CA HIS A 248 -15.97 21.24 -2.52
C HIS A 248 -16.77 21.24 -3.85
N PRO A 249 -18.09 21.48 -3.83
CA PRO A 249 -18.94 21.38 -5.05
C PRO A 249 -18.56 22.38 -6.14
N ASP A 250 -18.08 23.56 -5.76
CA ASP A 250 -17.70 24.61 -6.72
C ASP A 250 -16.30 24.43 -7.36
N GLY A 251 -15.54 23.41 -6.95
CA GLY A 251 -14.30 23.02 -7.63
C GLY A 251 -13.11 22.69 -6.72
N PRO A 252 -12.04 22.12 -7.30
CA PRO A 252 -10.97 21.46 -6.56
C PRO A 252 -10.04 22.41 -5.80
N ASN A 253 -10.04 23.70 -6.12
CA ASN A 253 -9.19 24.70 -5.47
C ASN A 253 -9.79 25.24 -4.15
N LEU A 254 -11.01 24.82 -3.80
CA LEU A 254 -11.74 25.25 -2.62
C LEU A 254 -11.74 24.14 -1.57
N VAL A 255 -11.65 24.54 -0.31
CA VAL A 255 -11.58 23.62 0.83
C VAL A 255 -12.97 23.36 1.36
N CYS A 256 -13.25 22.11 1.72
CA CYS A 256 -14.46 21.74 2.44
C CYS A 256 -14.11 20.85 3.62
N VAL A 257 -13.75 21.46 4.75
CA VAL A 257 -13.45 20.72 5.98
C VAL A 257 -14.70 20.07 6.55
N ASP A 258 -14.53 18.96 7.28
CA ASP A 258 -15.53 18.51 8.24
C ASP A 258 -15.48 19.45 9.46
N ALA A 259 -16.52 20.28 9.63
CA ALA A 259 -16.60 21.25 10.71
C ALA A 259 -16.74 20.60 12.11
N GLU A 260 -17.14 19.32 12.17
CA GLU A 260 -17.27 18.56 13.41
C GLU A 260 -15.96 17.89 13.85
N ALA A 261 -14.96 17.84 12.96
CA ALA A 261 -13.63 17.33 13.29
C ALA A 261 -12.80 18.44 13.98
N THR A 262 -12.64 18.32 15.30
CA THR A 262 -12.00 19.34 16.15
C THR A 262 -10.76 18.85 16.91
N ASP A 263 -10.40 17.59 16.74
CA ASP A 263 -9.31 16.90 17.45
C ASP A 263 -7.92 17.12 16.83
N PHE A 264 -7.85 17.64 15.60
CA PHE A 264 -6.62 18.02 14.91
C PHE A 264 -6.87 19.14 13.89
N PRO A 265 -5.81 19.82 13.39
CA PRO A 265 -5.96 20.80 12.33
C PRO A 265 -6.44 20.16 11.01
N THR A 266 -7.67 20.47 10.61
CA THR A 266 -8.34 19.86 9.45
C THR A 266 -7.92 20.42 8.10
N CYS A 267 -7.20 21.54 8.03
CA CYS A 267 -6.72 22.11 6.77
C CYS A 267 -5.32 22.67 6.88
N ARG A 268 -4.46 22.34 5.91
CA ARG A 268 -3.10 22.85 5.78
C ARG A 268 -2.75 23.19 4.34
N MET A 269 -1.81 24.10 4.20
CA MET A 269 -1.12 24.44 2.97
C MET A 269 -0.04 23.38 2.68
N ALA A 270 0.44 23.31 1.43
CA ALA A 270 1.47 22.35 0.98
C ALA A 270 2.77 22.36 1.81
N ASN A 271 3.12 23.50 2.42
CA ASN A 271 4.30 23.65 3.28
C ASN A 271 4.06 23.20 4.75
N GLY A 272 2.88 22.65 5.05
CA GLY A 272 2.50 22.22 6.40
C GLY A 272 1.86 23.30 7.29
N SER A 273 1.86 24.58 6.89
CA SER A 273 1.20 25.63 7.68
C SER A 273 -0.32 25.51 7.62
N LEU A 274 -1.03 26.01 8.63
CA LEU A 274 -2.50 26.02 8.63
C LEU A 274 -3.07 26.82 7.45
N CYS A 275 -4.23 26.41 6.95
CA CYS A 275 -4.98 27.20 5.98
C CYS A 275 -5.45 28.54 6.57
N PRO A 276 -5.78 29.54 5.73
CA PRO A 276 -6.54 30.71 6.14
C PRO A 276 -7.83 30.36 6.91
N GLN A 277 -8.22 31.21 7.86
CA GLN A 277 -9.39 30.96 8.72
C GLN A 277 -10.69 30.74 7.94
N ASP A 278 -10.84 31.38 6.78
CA ASP A 278 -12.04 31.27 5.93
C ASP A 278 -12.23 29.84 5.37
N ASP A 279 -11.14 29.07 5.20
CA ASP A 279 -11.19 27.69 4.71
C ASP A 279 -11.75 26.69 5.76
N PHE A 280 -11.89 27.10 7.02
CA PHE A 280 -12.42 26.25 8.11
C PHE A 280 -13.94 26.33 8.26
N SER A 281 -14.63 27.08 7.41
CA SER A 281 -16.09 27.25 7.49
C SER A 281 -16.89 26.01 7.06
N GLY A 282 -16.25 25.04 6.38
CA GLY A 282 -16.93 23.91 5.74
C GLY A 282 -17.75 24.35 4.52
N CYS A 283 -18.25 23.40 3.72
CA CYS A 283 -19.05 23.69 2.52
C CYS A 283 -20.40 22.96 2.45
N CYS A 284 -20.64 22.01 3.35
CA CYS A 284 -21.84 21.15 3.35
C CYS A 284 -22.16 20.69 4.77
N ASP A 285 -23.39 20.28 5.00
CA ASP A 285 -23.82 19.59 6.22
C ASP A 285 -23.86 18.07 5.97
N ALA A 286 -22.93 17.35 6.61
CA ALA A 286 -22.84 15.90 6.50
C ALA A 286 -24.02 15.18 7.18
N ALA A 287 -24.55 15.73 8.28
CA ALA A 287 -25.69 15.17 8.99
C ALA A 287 -26.99 15.33 8.18
N ALA A 288 -27.06 16.36 7.35
CA ALA A 288 -28.14 16.56 6.38
C ALA A 288 -27.93 15.80 5.06
N GLY A 289 -26.77 15.17 4.85
CA GLY A 289 -26.44 14.42 3.62
C GLY A 289 -26.19 15.32 2.40
N GLU A 290 -25.71 16.54 2.62
CA GLU A 290 -25.53 17.55 1.56
C GLU A 290 -24.14 17.50 0.90
N CYS A 291 -23.21 16.72 1.45
CA CYS A 291 -21.85 16.62 0.95
C CYS A 291 -21.77 15.78 -0.34
N VAL A 292 -20.97 16.25 -1.31
CA VAL A 292 -20.87 15.63 -2.65
C VAL A 292 -19.92 14.45 -2.74
N SER A 293 -19.19 14.16 -1.67
CA SER A 293 -18.25 13.04 -1.56
C SER A 293 -18.37 12.39 -0.19
N SER A 294 -17.75 11.23 -0.04
CA SER A 294 -17.49 10.65 1.27
C SER A 294 -16.44 11.44 2.03
N ARG A 295 -16.49 11.35 3.35
CA ARG A 295 -15.52 11.98 4.24
C ARG A 295 -14.13 11.35 4.07
N GLY A 296 -13.08 12.15 4.16
CA GLY A 296 -11.70 11.68 4.24
C GLY A 296 -10.69 12.78 3.98
N TRP A 297 -9.44 12.39 3.75
CA TRP A 297 -8.40 13.33 3.33
C TRP A 297 -8.53 13.66 1.83
N TRP A 298 -8.57 14.96 1.54
CA TRP A 298 -8.65 15.54 0.21
C TRP A 298 -7.54 16.57 0.01
N THR A 299 -7.27 16.86 -1.25
CA THR A 299 -6.27 17.84 -1.68
C THR A 299 -6.74 18.51 -2.94
N THR A 300 -6.19 19.68 -3.23
CA THR A 300 -6.42 20.37 -4.51
C THR A 300 -5.93 19.55 -5.71
N GLN A 301 -4.92 18.67 -5.52
CA GLN A 301 -4.42 17.78 -6.56
C GLN A 301 -3.73 16.53 -6.00
N PHE A 302 -4.14 15.37 -6.52
CA PHE A 302 -3.40 14.12 -6.42
C PHE A 302 -2.64 13.84 -7.71
N ASP A 303 -1.55 13.07 -7.62
CA ASP A 303 -0.81 12.49 -8.74
C ASP A 303 -0.47 11.01 -8.42
N ALA A 304 -0.29 10.19 -9.44
CA ALA A 304 0.20 8.82 -9.28
C ALA A 304 1.73 8.78 -9.44
N GLU A 305 2.44 8.30 -8.42
CA GLU A 305 3.89 8.41 -8.35
C GLU A 305 4.58 7.11 -7.94
N PHE A 306 5.82 6.97 -8.40
CA PHE A 306 6.83 6.11 -7.78
C PHE A 306 7.86 6.94 -7.04
N ILE A 307 8.17 6.56 -5.80
CA ILE A 307 9.30 7.12 -5.06
C ILE A 307 10.36 6.03 -4.86
N LEU A 308 11.63 6.38 -5.09
CA LEU A 308 12.74 5.43 -5.07
C LEU A 308 13.74 5.78 -3.99
N TYR A 309 14.02 4.81 -3.11
CA TYR A 309 15.00 4.88 -2.04
C TYR A 309 16.27 4.12 -2.42
N ASP A 310 17.41 4.61 -1.92
CA ASP A 310 18.69 3.93 -2.07
C ASP A 310 18.80 2.77 -1.05
N PRO A 311 18.99 1.53 -1.50
CA PRO A 311 19.27 0.39 -0.62
C PRO A 311 20.45 0.59 0.34
N ALA A 312 21.41 1.46 -0.01
CA ALA A 312 22.53 1.80 0.85
C ALA A 312 22.09 2.59 2.09
N ASP A 313 21.11 3.49 1.95
CA ASP A 313 20.56 4.24 3.09
C ASP A 313 19.85 3.30 4.06
N LEU A 314 19.09 2.34 3.53
CA LEU A 314 18.44 1.30 4.35
C LEU A 314 19.47 0.39 5.05
N ALA A 315 20.62 0.14 4.43
CA ALA A 315 21.69 -0.63 5.06
C ALA A 315 22.36 0.16 6.19
N MET A 316 22.47 1.50 6.02
CA MET A 316 22.92 2.38 7.09
C MET A 316 21.93 2.41 8.26
N VAL A 317 20.62 2.37 8.01
CA VAL A 317 19.63 2.21 9.09
C VAL A 317 19.80 0.87 9.79
N ALA A 318 19.85 -0.24 9.04
CA ALA A 318 19.99 -1.57 9.59
C ALA A 318 21.27 -1.77 10.44
N THR A 319 22.33 -1.01 10.14
CA THR A 319 23.61 -1.04 10.89
C THR A 319 23.74 0.08 11.93
N GLY A 320 22.68 0.87 12.16
CA GLY A 320 22.65 1.93 13.18
C GLY A 320 23.48 3.18 12.84
N GLN A 321 23.82 3.38 11.57
CA GLN A 321 24.51 4.57 11.08
C GLN A 321 23.55 5.72 10.73
N LEU A 322 22.31 5.39 10.35
CA LEU A 322 21.21 6.34 10.17
C LEU A 322 20.03 5.95 11.08
N GLU A 323 19.26 6.95 11.49
CA GLU A 323 17.95 6.77 12.09
C GLU A 323 16.92 6.38 11.01
N ALA A 324 15.91 5.60 11.39
CA ALA A 324 14.94 5.04 10.44
C ALA A 324 14.08 6.07 9.68
N TRP A 325 14.01 7.33 10.14
CA TRP A 325 13.29 8.43 9.49
C TRP A 325 14.19 9.30 8.59
N GLN A 326 15.51 9.04 8.56
CA GLN A 326 16.45 9.84 7.78
C GLN A 326 16.50 9.53 6.29
N PRO A 327 16.35 8.27 5.81
CA PRO A 327 16.30 8.03 4.38
C PRO A 327 15.18 8.83 3.73
N GLN A 328 15.45 9.40 2.56
CA GLN A 328 14.49 10.09 1.72
C GLN A 328 14.58 9.51 0.31
N PRO A 329 13.50 9.55 -0.49
CA PRO A 329 13.58 9.08 -1.85
C PRO A 329 14.56 9.96 -2.66
N TYR A 330 15.47 9.33 -3.39
CA TYR A 330 16.42 10.04 -4.26
C TYR A 330 15.80 10.43 -5.61
N ALA A 331 14.66 9.82 -5.97
CA ALA A 331 13.93 10.11 -7.20
C ALA A 331 12.43 9.92 -7.01
N VAL A 332 11.67 10.74 -7.74
CA VAL A 332 10.22 10.65 -7.89
C VAL A 332 9.93 10.51 -9.38
N VAL A 333 9.03 9.58 -9.74
CA VAL A 333 8.57 9.37 -11.10
C VAL A 333 7.05 9.51 -11.13
N ASP A 334 6.59 10.62 -11.70
CA ASP A 334 5.17 10.81 -12.03
C ASP A 334 4.79 9.90 -13.20
N ILE A 335 3.73 9.11 -12.99
CA ILE A 335 3.18 8.19 -13.99
C ILE A 335 1.72 8.51 -14.34
N ASP A 336 1.17 9.61 -13.87
CA ASP A 336 -0.25 9.89 -13.93
C ASP A 336 -0.78 9.95 -15.37
N GLU A 337 0.00 10.56 -16.27
CA GLU A 337 -0.31 10.62 -17.71
C GLU A 337 -0.34 9.25 -18.41
N ARG A 338 0.09 8.18 -17.73
CA ARG A 338 0.05 6.81 -18.24
C ARG A 338 -1.20 6.04 -17.82
N LEU A 339 -1.97 6.58 -16.88
CA LEU A 339 -3.18 5.97 -16.35
C LEU A 339 -4.42 6.31 -17.18
N TYR A 340 -5.46 5.51 -17.03
CA TYR A 340 -6.77 5.73 -17.66
C TYR A 340 -7.65 6.70 -16.87
N LEU A 341 -7.51 6.72 -15.54
CA LEU A 341 -8.21 7.62 -14.60
C LEU A 341 -9.73 7.62 -14.79
N ASN A 342 -10.32 6.44 -15.01
CA ASN A 342 -11.73 6.29 -15.39
C ASN A 342 -12.55 5.47 -14.37
N PRO A 343 -12.68 5.94 -13.11
CA PRO A 343 -13.50 5.25 -12.12
C PRO A 343 -14.98 5.20 -12.54
N PRO A 344 -15.72 4.16 -12.14
CA PRO A 344 -17.15 4.08 -12.44
C PRO A 344 -17.94 5.15 -11.68
N GLU A 345 -19.07 5.58 -12.26
CA GLU A 345 -19.91 6.65 -11.74
C GLU A 345 -20.32 6.45 -10.27
N TRP A 346 -20.61 5.20 -9.88
CA TRP A 346 -21.05 4.88 -8.52
C TRP A 346 -19.95 5.00 -7.47
N ASP A 347 -18.66 4.94 -7.86
CA ASP A 347 -17.53 5.07 -6.92
C ASP A 347 -17.02 6.51 -6.82
N LEU A 348 -17.48 7.45 -7.67
CA LEU A 348 -17.00 8.85 -7.69
C LEU A 348 -17.16 9.55 -6.33
N VAL A 349 -18.21 9.22 -5.58
CA VAL A 349 -18.42 9.75 -4.22
C VAL A 349 -17.26 9.36 -3.30
N ASP A 350 -16.69 8.17 -3.46
CA ASP A 350 -15.64 7.64 -2.61
C ASP A 350 -14.22 7.83 -3.14
N VAL A 351 -14.01 7.87 -4.45
CA VAL A 351 -12.69 8.05 -5.07
C VAL A 351 -12.45 9.44 -5.64
N GLY A 352 -13.47 10.28 -5.74
CA GLY A 352 -13.36 11.62 -6.32
C GLY A 352 -13.25 11.60 -7.85
N TRP A 353 -13.02 12.78 -8.42
CA TRP A 353 -12.96 12.99 -9.87
C TRP A 353 -11.89 14.02 -10.25
N GLY A 354 -11.52 14.01 -11.54
CA GLY A 354 -10.51 14.94 -12.09
C GLY A 354 -9.20 14.89 -11.29
N VAL A 355 -8.64 16.06 -11.02
CA VAL A 355 -7.38 16.20 -10.27
C VAL A 355 -7.49 15.74 -8.81
N GLN A 356 -8.71 15.62 -8.25
CA GLN A 356 -8.94 15.14 -6.88
C GLN A 356 -9.25 13.64 -6.82
N ARG A 357 -9.13 12.91 -7.93
CA ARG A 357 -9.31 11.46 -7.93
C ARG A 357 -8.19 10.81 -7.09
N ARG A 358 -8.55 10.20 -5.95
CA ARG A 358 -7.69 9.40 -5.07
C ARG A 358 -7.73 7.91 -5.42
N ASN A 359 -6.95 7.07 -4.73
CA ASN A 359 -6.82 5.63 -5.01
C ASN A 359 -6.49 5.34 -6.48
N ARG A 360 -5.46 6.00 -7.04
CA ARG A 360 -5.09 5.87 -8.45
C ARG A 360 -4.46 4.52 -8.75
N ILE A 361 -3.41 4.21 -8.00
CA ILE A 361 -2.65 2.97 -8.11
C ILE A 361 -2.60 2.24 -6.78
N GLY A 362 -2.50 0.91 -6.85
CA GLY A 362 -2.40 0.03 -5.70
C GLY A 362 -1.11 -0.79 -5.72
N ASP A 363 -1.25 -2.07 -5.41
CA ASP A 363 -0.11 -2.96 -5.19
C ASP A 363 0.76 -3.18 -6.44
N VAL A 364 2.01 -3.57 -6.19
CA VAL A 364 3.06 -3.73 -7.19
C VAL A 364 3.67 -5.12 -7.10
N ALA A 365 3.99 -5.73 -8.24
CA ALA A 365 4.73 -6.97 -8.29
C ALA A 365 5.95 -6.84 -9.21
N PHE A 366 7.08 -7.39 -8.81
CA PHE A 366 8.31 -7.34 -9.59
C PHE A 366 8.75 -8.73 -10.06
N ASP A 367 8.77 -8.91 -11.37
CA ASP A 367 9.43 -10.03 -12.03
C ASP A 367 10.90 -9.69 -12.21
N ARG A 368 11.70 -10.13 -11.24
CA ARG A 368 13.15 -9.95 -11.20
C ARG A 368 13.85 -10.63 -12.38
N GLN A 369 13.32 -11.75 -12.87
CA GLN A 369 13.95 -12.55 -13.92
C GLN A 369 13.90 -11.84 -15.28
N ASN A 370 12.77 -11.21 -15.60
CA ASN A 370 12.59 -10.51 -16.88
C ASN A 370 12.71 -8.98 -16.76
N GLY A 371 12.86 -8.46 -15.54
CA GLY A 371 12.96 -7.03 -15.25
C GLY A 371 11.65 -6.30 -15.54
N LEU A 372 10.52 -6.89 -15.15
CA LEU A 372 9.18 -6.32 -15.37
C LEU A 372 8.54 -5.92 -14.04
N LEU A 373 8.03 -4.69 -13.98
CA LEU A 373 7.26 -4.15 -12.87
C LEU A 373 5.79 -4.11 -13.27
N TYR A 374 4.94 -4.81 -12.54
CA TYR A 374 3.49 -4.80 -12.70
C TYR A 374 2.88 -3.86 -11.65
N VAL A 375 2.04 -2.91 -12.05
CA VAL A 375 1.37 -1.98 -11.13
C VAL A 375 -0.12 -1.98 -11.42
N LEU A 376 -0.93 -2.12 -10.37
CA LEU A 376 -2.38 -2.01 -10.49
C LEU A 376 -2.80 -0.56 -10.58
N GLU A 377 -3.44 -0.16 -11.67
CA GLU A 377 -4.36 0.97 -11.67
C GLU A 377 -5.71 0.49 -11.16
N LEU A 378 -6.20 1.11 -10.10
CA LEU A 378 -7.49 0.77 -9.50
C LEU A 378 -8.61 1.42 -10.31
N TYR A 379 -9.78 0.78 -10.39
CA TYR A 379 -10.99 1.35 -11.01
C TYR A 379 -10.79 1.89 -12.44
N ALA A 380 -9.98 1.23 -13.26
CA ALA A 380 -9.75 1.70 -14.62
C ALA A 380 -10.87 1.26 -15.58
N ASP A 381 -11.38 0.04 -15.41
CA ASP A 381 -12.45 -0.57 -16.23
C ASP A 381 -13.65 -0.94 -15.33
N GLY A 382 -14.41 0.07 -14.93
CA GLY A 382 -15.40 -0.07 -13.87
C GLY A 382 -14.72 -0.46 -12.57
N ALA A 383 -15.17 -1.54 -11.92
CA ALA A 383 -14.52 -2.07 -10.72
C ALA A 383 -13.25 -2.92 -11.01
N LYS A 384 -12.97 -3.24 -12.28
CA LYS A 384 -11.80 -4.06 -12.63
C LYS A 384 -10.53 -3.18 -12.67
N PRO A 385 -9.41 -3.66 -12.10
CA PRO A 385 -8.14 -2.97 -12.25
C PRO A 385 -7.54 -3.21 -13.63
N VAL A 386 -6.66 -2.30 -14.06
CA VAL A 386 -5.75 -2.50 -15.20
C VAL A 386 -4.35 -2.71 -14.66
N VAL A 387 -3.65 -3.73 -15.16
CA VAL A 387 -2.23 -3.96 -14.82
C VAL A 387 -1.37 -3.26 -15.85
N HIS A 388 -0.66 -2.21 -15.42
CA HIS A 388 0.37 -1.56 -16.22
C HIS A 388 1.71 -2.28 -16.03
N VAL A 389 2.52 -2.32 -17.09
CA VAL A 389 3.80 -3.05 -17.08
C VAL A 389 4.94 -2.14 -17.55
N TRP A 390 5.97 -1.99 -16.72
CA TRP A 390 7.20 -1.29 -17.06
C TRP A 390 8.36 -2.27 -17.15
N ARG A 391 9.30 -2.00 -18.06
CA ARG A 391 10.59 -2.69 -18.10
C ARG A 391 11.63 -1.87 -17.37
N ILE A 392 12.23 -2.45 -16.34
CA ILE A 392 13.32 -1.87 -15.55
C ILE A 392 14.65 -2.15 -16.26
N ARG A 393 15.53 -1.14 -16.35
CA ARG A 393 16.81 -1.20 -17.09
C ARG A 393 17.97 -0.61 -16.32
#